data_AF-A0A2V2UAN7-F1
#
_entry.id   AF-A0A2V2UAN7-F1
#
_cell.length_a   1.000
_cell.length_b   1.000
_cell.length_c   1.000
_cell.angle_alpha   90.00
_cell.angle_beta   90.00
_cell.angle_gamma   90.00
#
_symmetry.space_group_name_H-M   'P 1'
#
loop_
_entity.id
_entity.type
_entity.pdbx_description
1 polymer ?
#
loop_
_entity_poly.entity_id
_entity_poly.type
_entity_poly.pdbx_seq_one_letter_code
_entity_poly.pdbx_strand_id
1 'polypeptide(L)'
;MSTLNANEISDGDIFFERKIRDVTEGLDPACFNWIYNKIASTNKENAITIARYILSMKIDINLSDYYRRDIIAILSKLSMFFGNQKSFKSMTRGRILSFLDSFRKIESMDPMHKWIGTYNTYRIH
;
A
#
# COMPACT_ATOMS: atom_id res chain seq x y z
N MET A 1 34.60 -19.05 2.34
CA MET A 1 33.32 -18.47 2.76
C MET A 1 33.01 -17.33 1.81
N SER A 2 32.13 -17.59 0.86
CA SER A 2 31.83 -16.79 -0.32
C SER A 2 31.08 -15.51 0.05
N THR A 3 31.62 -14.39 -0.40
CA THR A 3 30.96 -13.09 -0.47
C THR A 3 29.80 -13.18 -1.48
N LEU A 4 28.57 -12.92 -1.02
CA LEU A 4 27.41 -12.85 -1.90
C LEU A 4 27.53 -11.59 -2.77
N ASN A 5 27.63 -11.78 -4.07
CA ASN A 5 27.84 -10.75 -5.08
C ASN A 5 26.52 -10.05 -5.40
N ALA A 6 26.50 -8.72 -5.35
CA ALA A 6 25.32 -7.86 -5.49
C ALA A 6 24.80 -7.70 -6.94
N ASN A 7 25.07 -8.66 -7.84
CA ASN A 7 24.94 -8.48 -9.30
C ASN A 7 23.90 -9.37 -10.00
N GLU A 8 22.89 -9.87 -9.30
CA GLU A 8 21.74 -10.57 -9.91
C GLU A 8 20.42 -9.81 -9.72
N ILE A 9 20.42 -8.49 -9.89
CA ILE A 9 19.17 -7.76 -10.07
C ILE A 9 18.71 -8.04 -11.50
N SER A 10 17.66 -8.86 -11.67
CA SER A 10 17.11 -9.15 -13.00
C SER A 10 16.63 -7.85 -13.65
N ASP A 11 16.77 -7.70 -14.97
CA ASP A 11 16.30 -6.52 -15.71
C ASP A 11 14.82 -6.19 -15.38
N GLY A 12 14.00 -7.22 -15.18
CA GLY A 12 12.62 -7.10 -14.73
C GLY A 12 12.43 -6.50 -13.32
N ASP A 13 13.41 -6.65 -12.43
CA ASP A 13 13.41 -6.00 -11.11
C ASP A 13 13.83 -4.53 -11.20
N ILE A 14 14.76 -4.18 -12.08
CA ILE A 14 15.16 -2.78 -12.34
C ILE A 14 13.96 -1.99 -12.90
N PHE A 15 13.29 -2.53 -13.92
CA PHE A 15 12.07 -1.90 -14.48
C PHE A 15 10.94 -1.80 -13.45
N PHE A 16 10.85 -2.75 -12.52
CA PHE A 16 9.86 -2.74 -11.45
C PHE A 16 10.16 -1.67 -10.39
N GLU A 17 11.41 -1.59 -9.91
CA GLU A 17 11.84 -0.57 -8.96
C GLU A 17 11.62 0.84 -9.52
N ARG A 18 12.04 1.06 -10.77
CA ARG A 18 11.87 2.34 -11.46
C ARG A 18 10.41 2.76 -11.51
N LYS A 19 9.49 1.86 -11.86
CA LYS A 19 8.04 2.16 -11.85
C LYS A 19 7.55 2.58 -10.47
N ILE A 20 8.05 1.97 -9.40
CA ILE A 20 7.68 2.38 -8.04
C ILE A 20 8.26 3.75 -7.70
N ARG A 21 9.49 4.06 -8.12
CA ARG A 21 10.07 5.41 -7.99
C ARG A 21 9.21 6.45 -8.71
N ASP A 22 8.81 6.19 -9.95
CA ASP A 22 8.01 7.13 -10.74
C ASP A 22 6.65 7.45 -10.08
N VAL A 23 5.96 6.44 -9.53
CA VAL A 23 4.66 6.66 -8.87
C VAL A 23 4.79 7.28 -7.47
N THR A 24 5.96 7.17 -6.85
CA THR A 24 6.27 7.74 -5.52
C THR A 24 7.09 9.03 -5.57
N GLU A 25 7.45 9.50 -6.76
CA GLU A 25 8.22 10.73 -6.96
C GLU A 25 7.52 11.93 -6.31
N GLY A 26 8.28 12.74 -5.57
CA GLY A 26 7.77 13.90 -4.83
C GLY A 26 7.04 13.57 -3.52
N LEU A 27 6.88 12.28 -3.17
CA LEU A 27 6.23 11.86 -1.93
C LEU A 27 7.24 11.55 -0.82
N ASP A 28 6.70 11.37 0.40
CA ASP A 28 7.45 10.87 1.54
C ASP A 28 8.13 9.52 1.21
N PRO A 29 9.42 9.31 1.57
CA PRO A 29 10.15 8.06 1.31
C PRO A 29 9.47 6.79 1.85
N ALA A 30 8.62 6.92 2.87
CA ALA A 30 7.81 5.82 3.37
C ALA A 30 6.91 5.21 2.30
N CYS A 31 6.43 6.00 1.32
CA CYS A 31 5.59 5.51 0.23
C CYS A 31 6.34 4.46 -0.61
N PHE A 32 7.57 4.78 -1.02
CA PHE A 32 8.44 3.83 -1.73
C PHE A 32 8.73 2.60 -0.87
N ASN A 33 9.10 2.82 0.39
CA ASN A 33 9.42 1.74 1.33
C ASN A 33 8.25 0.77 1.56
N TRP A 34 7.01 1.28 1.66
CA TRP A 34 5.83 0.44 1.81
C TRP A 34 5.59 -0.45 0.59
N ILE A 35 5.67 0.11 -0.62
CA ILE A 35 5.42 -0.66 -1.84
C ILE A 35 6.57 -1.64 -2.11
N TYR A 36 7.81 -1.14 -2.16
CA TYR A 36 8.97 -1.92 -2.60
C TYR A 36 9.45 -2.89 -1.51
N ASN A 37 9.79 -2.39 -0.32
CA ASN A 37 10.41 -3.23 0.71
C ASN A 37 9.39 -4.06 1.50
N LYS A 38 8.24 -3.47 1.86
CA LYS A 38 7.27 -4.16 2.72
C LYS A 38 6.31 -5.07 1.97
N ILE A 39 5.85 -4.68 0.78
CA ILE A 39 4.86 -5.46 0.03
C ILE A 39 5.53 -6.32 -1.01
N ALA A 40 6.37 -5.76 -1.88
CA ALA A 40 6.91 -6.51 -3.02
C ALA A 40 7.80 -7.69 -2.61
N SER A 41 8.44 -7.62 -1.44
CA SER A 41 9.22 -8.72 -0.85
C SER A 41 8.40 -9.99 -0.60
N THR A 42 7.09 -9.87 -0.41
CA THR A 42 6.18 -11.00 -0.17
C THR A 42 5.16 -11.19 -1.29
N ASN A 43 4.66 -10.09 -1.87
CA ASN A 43 3.60 -10.09 -2.85
C ASN A 43 3.82 -8.99 -3.90
N LYS A 44 4.64 -9.33 -4.90
CA LYS A 44 4.94 -8.47 -6.04
C LYS A 44 3.68 -8.10 -6.85
N GLU A 45 2.65 -8.97 -6.90
CA GLU A 45 1.39 -8.67 -7.60
C GLU A 45 0.65 -7.48 -6.97
N ASN A 46 0.53 -7.45 -5.65
CA ASN A 46 -0.10 -6.32 -4.95
C ASN A 46 0.70 -5.03 -5.18
N ALA A 47 2.03 -5.08 -5.08
CA ALA A 47 2.87 -3.91 -5.34
C ALA A 47 2.71 -3.36 -6.77
N ILE A 48 2.69 -4.25 -7.77
CA ILE A 48 2.40 -3.89 -9.17
C ILE A 48 1.01 -3.25 -9.30
N THR A 49 0.01 -3.82 -8.61
CA THR A 49 -1.36 -3.32 -8.67
C THR A 49 -1.47 -1.91 -8.10
N ILE A 50 -0.80 -1.61 -6.97
CA ILE A 50 -0.74 -0.26 -6.40
C ILE A 50 -0.11 0.70 -7.41
N ALA A 51 1.07 0.35 -7.94
CA ALA A 51 1.78 1.23 -8.87
C ALA A 51 0.96 1.52 -10.13
N ARG A 52 0.31 0.50 -10.70
CA ARG A 52 -0.58 0.68 -11.87
C ARG A 52 -1.78 1.55 -11.55
N TYR A 53 -2.41 1.35 -10.39
CA TYR A 53 -3.55 2.15 -9.96
C TYR A 53 -3.19 3.62 -9.81
N ILE A 54 -2.08 3.94 -9.13
CA ILE A 54 -1.61 5.32 -8.97
C ILE A 54 -1.26 5.95 -10.32
N LEU A 55 -0.60 5.21 -11.21
CA LEU A 55 -0.27 5.72 -12.54
C LEU A 55 -1.54 6.06 -13.35
N SER A 56 -2.54 5.18 -13.34
CA SER A 56 -3.84 5.46 -13.97
C SER A 56 -4.49 6.71 -13.40
N MET A 57 -4.53 6.87 -12.07
CA MET A 57 -5.11 8.06 -11.45
C MET A 57 -4.35 9.36 -11.76
N LYS A 58 -3.01 9.31 -11.89
CA LYS A 58 -2.23 10.48 -12.33
C LYS A 58 -2.63 10.91 -13.74
N ILE A 59 -2.89 9.95 -14.64
CA ILE A 59 -3.30 10.21 -16.03
C ILE A 59 -4.74 10.71 -16.10
N ASP A 60 -5.66 10.05 -15.39
CA ASP A 60 -7.09 10.27 -15.58
C ASP A 60 -7.61 11.53 -14.88
N ILE A 61 -7.09 11.86 -13.69
CA ILE A 61 -7.64 12.92 -12.84
C ILE A 61 -6.59 13.89 -12.29
N ASN A 62 -5.35 13.84 -12.79
CA ASN A 62 -4.23 14.66 -12.30
C ASN A 62 -4.11 14.63 -10.77
N LEU A 63 -3.94 13.42 -10.24
CA LEU A 63 -3.95 13.13 -8.81
C LEU A 63 -2.98 14.01 -7.99
N SER A 64 -3.47 14.66 -6.93
CA SER A 64 -2.64 15.44 -6.01
C SER A 64 -1.71 14.56 -5.15
N ASP A 65 -0.60 15.12 -4.68
CA ASP A 65 0.39 14.37 -3.89
C ASP A 65 -0.17 13.86 -2.56
N TYR A 66 -1.02 14.66 -1.91
CA TYR A 66 -1.68 14.25 -0.68
C TYR A 66 -2.60 13.04 -0.92
N TYR A 67 -3.44 13.09 -1.95
CA TYR A 67 -4.36 11.99 -2.22
C TYR A 67 -3.60 10.75 -2.71
N ARG A 68 -2.54 10.94 -3.50
CA ARG A 68 -1.63 9.88 -3.94
C ARG A 68 -0.98 9.16 -2.75
N ARG A 69 -0.46 9.91 -1.78
CA ARG A 69 0.10 9.36 -0.54
C ARG A 69 -0.95 8.56 0.24
N ASP A 70 -2.16 9.10 0.38
CA ASP A 70 -3.21 8.46 1.19
C ASP A 70 -3.65 7.14 0.57
N ILE A 71 -3.84 7.08 -0.75
CA ILE A 71 -4.15 5.83 -1.46
C ILE A 71 -3.04 4.80 -1.29
N ILE A 72 -1.77 5.20 -1.48
CA ILE A 72 -0.62 4.31 -1.28
C ILE A 72 -0.62 3.78 0.16
N ALA A 73 -0.84 4.65 1.14
CA ALA A 73 -0.88 4.25 2.56
C ALA A 73 -2.01 3.26 2.85
N ILE A 74 -3.21 3.51 2.34
CA ILE A 74 -4.41 2.67 2.57
C ILE A 74 -4.21 1.29 1.94
N LEU A 75 -3.87 1.23 0.65
CA LEU A 75 -3.65 -0.05 -0.04
C LEU A 75 -2.49 -0.83 0.56
N SER A 76 -1.43 -0.12 0.99
CA SER A 76 -0.30 -0.76 1.66
C SER A 76 -0.70 -1.37 3.00
N LYS A 77 -1.43 -0.62 3.83
CA LYS A 77 -1.93 -1.09 5.12
C LYS A 77 -2.90 -2.25 4.97
N LEU A 78 -3.78 -2.22 3.96
CA LEU A 78 -4.66 -3.33 3.65
C LEU A 78 -3.88 -4.59 3.28
N SER A 79 -2.87 -4.48 2.42
CA SER A 79 -2.01 -5.62 2.07
C SER A 79 -1.29 -6.18 3.31
N MET A 80 -0.65 -5.31 4.09
CA MET A 80 0.10 -5.69 5.28
C MET A 80 -0.77 -6.27 6.40
N PHE A 81 -2.03 -5.81 6.53
CA PHE A 81 -2.99 -6.37 7.50
C PHE A 81 -3.24 -7.85 7.28
N PHE A 82 -3.25 -8.29 6.02
CA PHE A 82 -3.33 -9.72 5.66
C PHE A 82 -1.96 -10.38 5.47
N GLY A 83 -0.90 -9.82 6.06
CA GLY A 83 0.46 -10.32 5.97
C GLY A 83 0.99 -10.38 4.54
N ASN A 84 0.47 -9.55 3.63
CA ASN A 84 0.71 -9.57 2.18
C ASN A 84 0.32 -10.89 1.49
N GLN A 85 -0.34 -11.83 2.15
CA GLN A 85 -0.63 -13.16 1.59
C GLN A 85 -1.87 -13.18 0.67
N LYS A 86 -2.65 -12.11 0.65
CA LYS A 86 -3.88 -12.01 -0.13
C LYS A 86 -3.71 -11.02 -1.28
N SER A 87 -3.90 -11.52 -2.50
CA SER A 87 -3.97 -10.68 -3.69
C SER A 87 -5.20 -9.77 -3.62
N PHE A 88 -5.07 -8.51 -4.05
CA PHE A 88 -6.22 -7.60 -4.14
C PHE A 88 -7.34 -8.14 -5.02
N LYS A 89 -7.03 -8.93 -6.05
CA LYS A 89 -8.06 -9.59 -6.89
C LYS A 89 -8.92 -10.59 -6.12
N SER A 90 -8.38 -11.17 -5.06
CA SER A 90 -9.06 -12.13 -4.18
C SER A 90 -9.77 -11.47 -3.00
N MET A 91 -9.77 -10.14 -2.94
CA MET A 91 -10.33 -9.40 -1.82
C MET A 91 -11.85 -9.48 -1.87
N THR A 92 -12.46 -9.92 -0.76
CA THR A 92 -13.92 -9.97 -0.63
C THR A 92 -14.40 -8.82 0.24
N ARG A 93 -15.69 -8.48 0.15
CA ARG A 93 -16.32 -7.50 1.05
C ARG A 93 -16.06 -7.83 2.52
N GLY A 94 -16.19 -9.11 2.90
CA GLY A 94 -15.94 -9.56 4.27
C GLY A 94 -14.50 -9.27 4.75
N ARG A 95 -13.51 -9.42 3.87
CA ARG A 95 -12.11 -9.07 4.20
C ARG A 95 -11.93 -7.56 4.36
N ILE A 96 -12.49 -6.76 3.47
CA ILE A 96 -12.45 -5.30 3.59
C ILE A 96 -13.09 -4.86 4.92
N LEU A 97 -14.24 -5.43 5.27
CA LEU A 97 -14.89 -5.16 6.55
C LEU A 97 -14.01 -5.56 7.73
N SER A 98 -13.36 -6.73 7.70
CA SER A 98 -12.44 -7.12 8.77
C SER A 98 -11.25 -6.17 8.95
N PHE A 99 -10.72 -5.62 7.84
CA PHE A 99 -9.69 -4.59 7.90
C PHE A 99 -10.21 -3.30 8.51
N LEU A 100 -11.37 -2.81 8.08
CA LEU A 100 -11.97 -1.59 8.62
C LEU A 100 -12.36 -1.76 10.10
N ASP A 101 -12.88 -2.94 10.46
CA ASP A 101 -13.30 -3.25 11.81
C ASP A 101 -12.11 -3.37 12.78
N SER A 102 -10.89 -3.60 12.27
CA SER A 102 -9.66 -3.56 13.07
C SER A 102 -9.37 -2.18 13.67
N PHE A 103 -9.96 -1.11 13.13
CA PHE A 103 -9.85 0.23 13.70
C PHE A 103 -10.80 0.43 14.88
N ARG A 104 -11.88 -0.35 15.00
CA ARG A 104 -12.89 -0.17 16.05
C ARG A 104 -12.28 -0.37 17.43
N LYS A 105 -12.68 0.47 18.38
CA LYS A 105 -12.27 0.36 19.78
C LYS A 105 -13.48 0.41 20.68
N ILE A 106 -13.40 -0.31 21.80
CA ILE A 106 -14.43 -0.27 22.84
C ILE A 106 -14.37 1.05 23.62
N GLU A 107 -15.48 1.41 24.27
CA GLU A 107 -15.64 2.65 25.03
C GLU A 107 -14.50 2.89 26.02
N SER A 108 -14.12 1.85 26.77
CA SER A 108 -13.07 1.96 27.78
C SER A 108 -11.68 2.26 27.21
N MET A 109 -11.43 1.96 25.93
CA MET A 109 -10.15 2.20 25.26
C MET A 109 -10.12 3.49 24.44
N ASP A 110 -11.27 3.96 23.97
CA ASP A 110 -11.41 5.20 23.22
C ASP A 110 -12.73 5.91 23.54
N PRO A 111 -12.86 6.50 24.74
CA PRO A 111 -14.10 7.18 25.16
C PRO A 111 -14.49 8.33 24.23
N MET A 112 -13.51 8.93 23.56
CA MET A 112 -13.74 10.01 22.60
C MET A 112 -14.15 9.50 21.21
N HIS A 113 -14.26 8.18 21.03
CA HIS A 113 -14.68 7.55 19.77
C HIS A 113 -13.86 7.99 18.54
N LYS A 114 -12.58 8.35 18.73
CA LYS A 114 -11.71 8.83 17.66
C LYS A 114 -11.53 7.81 16.55
N TRP A 115 -11.69 6.53 16.86
CA TRP A 115 -11.66 5.45 15.87
C TRP A 115 -12.70 5.61 14.76
N ILE A 116 -13.83 6.28 15.01
CA ILE A 116 -14.86 6.53 13.99
C ILE A 116 -14.28 7.41 12.87
N GLY A 117 -13.50 8.44 13.23
CA GLY A 117 -12.81 9.30 12.27
C GLY A 117 -11.86 8.50 11.39
N THR A 118 -10.98 7.71 12.01
CA THR A 118 -10.07 6.81 11.30
C THR A 118 -10.82 5.84 10.38
N TYR A 119 -11.87 5.18 10.88
CA TYR A 119 -12.69 4.27 10.10
C TYR A 119 -13.26 4.95 8.84
N ASN A 120 -13.80 6.16 8.99
CA ASN A 120 -14.37 6.91 7.88
C ASN A 120 -13.30 7.33 6.86
N THR A 121 -12.13 7.79 7.30
CA THR A 121 -11.01 8.12 6.40
C THR A 121 -10.63 6.91 5.53
N TYR A 122 -10.47 5.72 6.11
CA TYR A 122 -10.10 4.52 5.34
C TYR A 122 -11.24 3.97 4.48
N ARG A 123 -12.49 4.35 4.75
CA ARG A 123 -13.66 3.94 3.96
C ARG A 123 -13.90 4.83 2.74
N ILE A 124 -13.58 6.12 2.86
CA ILE A 124 -13.92 7.15 1.86
C ILE A 124 -12.82 7.30 0.80
N HIS A 125 -11.56 7.24 1.22
CA HIS A 125 -10.40 7.35 0.32
C HIS A 125 -10.16 6.06 -0.47
#